data_AF-C3ZXW1-F1
#
_entry.id   AF-C3ZXW1-F1
#
_cell.length_a   1.000
_cell.length_b   1.000
_cell.length_c   1.000
_cell.angle_alpha   90.00
_cell.angle_beta   90.00
_cell.angle_gamma   90.00
#
_symmetry.space_group_name_H-M   'P 1'
#
loop_
_entity.id
_entity.type
_entity.pdbx_description
1 polymer ?
#
loop_
_entity_poly.entity_id
_entity_poly.type
_entity_poly.pdbx_seq_one_letter_code
_entity_poly.pdbx_strand_id
1 'polypeptide(L)'
;LLDCLIGDGTSYRGTVSVTETGRTCQRWDSQAPHQHQSTAANYPSSGLEENYCRNPDGEPGVWCYTTDREKRFELCDVPLCGKL
;
A
#
# COMPACT_ATOMS: atom_id res chain seq x y z
N LEU A 1 -1.22 -18.48 0.21
CA LEU A 1 0.08 -17.80 -0.02
C LEU A 1 0.27 -16.84 1.15
N LEU A 2 1.45 -16.84 1.74
CA LEU A 2 1.70 -16.19 3.03
C LEU A 2 1.65 -14.66 2.86
N ASP A 3 0.59 -14.01 3.36
CA ASP A 3 0.40 -12.55 3.32
C ASP A 3 1.21 -11.88 4.45
N CYS A 4 2.54 -11.88 4.31
CA CYS A 4 3.46 -11.22 5.23
C CYS A 4 4.53 -10.42 4.49
N LEU A 5 5.16 -9.49 5.19
CA LEU A 5 6.23 -8.64 4.67
C LEU A 5 7.60 -9.29 4.86
N ILE A 6 8.42 -9.23 3.81
CA ILE A 6 9.86 -9.48 3.87
C ILE A 6 10.55 -8.11 3.77
N GLY A 7 11.45 -7.80 4.71
CA GLY A 7 12.12 -6.49 4.75
C GLY A 7 11.10 -5.36 4.95
N ASP A 8 11.13 -4.37 4.06
CA ASP A 8 10.24 -3.21 4.00
C ASP A 8 8.92 -3.48 3.26
N GLY A 9 8.72 -4.68 2.73
CA GLY A 9 7.51 -5.03 1.98
C GLY A 9 7.48 -4.53 0.53
N THR A 10 8.58 -4.05 -0.04
CA THR A 10 8.68 -3.71 -1.48
C THR A 10 8.26 -4.85 -2.42
N SER A 11 8.52 -6.10 -2.02
CA SER A 11 8.12 -7.31 -2.73
C SER A 11 6.71 -7.82 -2.41
N TYR A 12 5.99 -7.18 -1.49
CA TYR A 12 4.67 -7.62 -1.07
C TYR A 12 3.65 -7.52 -2.21
N ARG A 13 2.96 -8.62 -2.50
CA ARG A 13 1.92 -8.72 -3.53
C ARG A 13 0.61 -9.32 -3.00
N GLY A 14 0.41 -9.25 -1.69
CA GLY A 14 -0.87 -9.62 -1.07
C GLY A 14 -1.97 -8.60 -1.38
N THR A 15 -3.16 -8.87 -0.85
CA THR A 15 -4.41 -8.18 -1.22
C THR A 15 -4.99 -7.30 -0.11
N VAL A 16 -4.23 -7.06 0.97
CA VAL A 16 -4.64 -6.12 2.03
C VAL A 16 -4.87 -4.75 1.41
N SER A 17 -6.03 -4.16 1.72
CA SER A 17 -6.54 -2.90 1.13
C SER A 17 -7.17 -1.98 2.20
N VAL A 18 -6.74 -2.18 3.45
CA VAL A 18 -7.12 -1.38 4.61
C VAL A 18 -5.86 -0.99 5.38
N THR A 19 -5.87 0.22 5.93
CA THR A 19 -4.75 0.75 6.73
C THR A 19 -4.74 0.14 8.13
N GLU A 20 -3.67 0.34 8.89
CA GLU A 20 -3.54 -0.13 10.26
C GLU A 20 -4.63 0.39 11.22
N THR A 21 -5.25 1.53 10.89
CA THR A 21 -6.38 2.09 11.64
C THR A 21 -7.75 1.82 10.98
N GLY A 22 -7.78 0.98 9.95
CA GLY A 22 -9.01 0.53 9.29
C GLY A 22 -9.57 1.47 8.22
N ARG A 23 -8.79 2.45 7.73
CA ARG A 23 -9.24 3.27 6.59
C ARG A 23 -9.17 2.46 5.31
N THR A 24 -10.15 2.64 4.43
CA THR A 24 -10.13 2.05 3.10
C THR A 24 -9.03 2.69 2.25
N CYS A 25 -8.25 1.86 1.57
CA CYS A 25 -7.26 2.33 0.61
C CYS A 25 -7.92 2.90 -0.66
N GLN A 26 -7.41 4.02 -1.13
CA GLN A 26 -7.68 4.57 -2.46
C GLN A 26 -6.98 3.70 -3.52
N ARG A 27 -7.65 3.52 -4.67
CA ARG A 27 -7.02 2.81 -5.81
C ARG A 27 -5.83 3.61 -6.35
N TRP A 28 -4.77 2.90 -6.74
CA TRP A 28 -3.55 3.51 -7.32
C TRP A 28 -3.78 4.17 -8.68
N ASP A 29 -4.82 3.77 -9.41
CA ASP A 29 -5.25 4.41 -10.66
C ASP A 29 -6.24 5.56 -10.45
N SER A 30 -6.67 5.81 -9.21
CA SER A 30 -7.54 6.93 -8.86
C SER A 30 -6.70 8.16 -8.47
N GLN A 31 -7.15 9.34 -8.88
CA GLN A 31 -6.59 10.63 -8.46
C GLN A 31 -7.47 11.35 -7.43
N ALA A 32 -8.44 10.65 -6.84
CA ALA A 32 -9.34 11.16 -5.82
C ALA A 32 -9.52 10.15 -4.66
N PRO A 33 -9.63 10.62 -3.40
CA PRO A 33 -9.55 12.03 -2.97
C PRO A 33 -8.14 12.63 -3.05
N HIS A 34 -7.09 11.82 -3.12
CA HIS A 34 -5.71 12.30 -3.11
C HIS A 34 -5.07 12.18 -4.49
N GLN A 35 -4.69 13.30 -5.10
CA GLN A 35 -3.87 13.29 -6.30
C GLN A 35 -2.44 12.84 -5.96
N HIS A 36 -1.80 12.05 -6.82
CA HIS A 36 -0.47 11.53 -6.59
C HIS A 36 0.26 11.10 -7.87
N GLN A 37 1.59 10.92 -7.75
CA GLN A 37 2.46 10.45 -8.83
C GLN A 37 2.81 8.96 -8.72
N SER A 38 2.41 8.28 -7.65
CA SER A 38 2.65 6.84 -7.48
C SER A 38 1.69 6.03 -8.36
N THR A 39 1.99 5.94 -9.65
CA THR A 39 1.21 5.20 -10.66
C THR A 39 2.01 4.02 -11.20
N ALA A 40 1.34 3.03 -11.78
CA ALA A 40 2.01 1.91 -12.45
C ALA A 40 2.95 2.35 -13.60
N ALA A 41 2.74 3.53 -14.19
CA ALA A 41 3.64 4.09 -15.19
C ALA A 41 4.96 4.60 -14.57
N ASN A 42 4.88 5.26 -13.40
CA ASN A 42 6.06 5.80 -12.72
C ASN A 42 6.80 4.73 -11.90
N TYR A 43 6.10 3.70 -11.42
CA TYR A 43 6.63 2.62 -10.59
C TYR A 43 6.20 1.24 -11.14
N PRO A 44 6.70 0.83 -12.33
CA PRO A 44 6.20 -0.35 -13.04
C PRO A 44 6.50 -1.67 -12.34
N SER A 45 7.53 -1.72 -11.49
CA SER A 45 7.89 -2.92 -10.73
C SER A 45 7.17 -3.06 -9.40
N SER A 46 6.43 -2.04 -8.95
CA SER A 46 5.85 -1.99 -7.60
C SER A 46 4.49 -2.67 -7.47
N GLY A 47 3.89 -3.13 -8.58
CA GLY A 47 2.62 -3.86 -8.56
C GLY A 47 1.46 -3.03 -7.99
N LEU A 48 1.39 -1.74 -8.37
CA LEU A 48 0.37 -0.78 -7.94
C LEU A 48 -0.99 -1.10 -8.59
N GLU A 49 -1.58 -2.21 -8.16
CA GLU A 49 -2.84 -2.79 -8.64
C GLU A 49 -3.96 -2.52 -7.64
N GLU A 50 -5.16 -2.26 -8.17
CA GLU A 50 -6.36 -1.97 -7.38
C GLU A 50 -6.06 -0.92 -6.28
N ASN A 51 -6.43 -1.20 -5.04
CA ASN A 51 -6.12 -0.41 -3.86
C ASN A 51 -5.30 -1.20 -2.83
N TYR A 52 -4.49 -2.16 -3.28
CA TYR A 52 -3.72 -2.99 -2.37
C TYR A 52 -2.52 -2.23 -1.78
N CYS A 53 -2.18 -2.50 -0.52
CA CYS A 53 -1.04 -1.89 0.14
C CYS A 53 0.26 -2.25 -0.58
N ARG A 54 1.10 -1.25 -0.86
CA ARG A 54 2.38 -1.40 -1.57
C ARG A 54 3.43 -0.49 -0.97
N ASN A 55 4.68 -0.73 -1.32
CA ASN A 55 5.79 0.13 -0.95
C ASN A 55 6.62 0.46 -2.21
N PRO A 56 6.19 1.43 -3.02
CA PRO A 56 6.90 1.81 -4.25
C PRO A 56 8.15 2.68 -4.01
N ASP A 57 8.26 3.32 -2.85
CA ASP A 57 9.16 4.43 -2.56
C ASP A 57 10.10 4.20 -1.36
N GLY A 58 10.07 3.02 -0.74
CA GLY A 58 11.00 2.63 0.32
C GLY A 58 10.59 3.12 1.71
N GLU A 59 9.30 3.31 1.94
CA GLU A 59 8.73 3.55 3.27
C GLU A 59 9.04 2.38 4.23
N PRO A 60 8.91 2.53 5.55
CA PRO A 60 9.21 1.46 6.52
C PRO A 60 8.33 0.21 6.41
N GLY A 61 7.24 0.27 5.63
CA GLY A 61 6.31 -0.82 5.39
C GLY A 61 5.43 -0.55 4.18
N VAL A 62 4.50 -1.47 3.90
CA VAL A 62 3.49 -1.24 2.87
C VAL A 62 2.45 -0.23 3.34
N TRP A 63 2.00 0.59 2.41
CA TRP A 63 1.08 1.69 2.66
C TRP A 63 0.13 1.86 1.48
N CYS A 64 -0.86 2.72 1.67
CA CYS A 64 -1.73 3.17 0.58
C CYS A 64 -2.18 4.61 0.82
N TYR A 65 -2.57 5.31 -0.25
CA TYR A 65 -3.42 6.50 -0.10
C TYR A 65 -4.75 6.07 0.49
N THR A 66 -5.41 6.91 1.28
CA THR A 66 -6.69 6.54 1.90
C THR A 66 -7.88 7.20 1.20
N THR A 67 -9.09 6.67 1.37
CA THR A 67 -10.31 7.34 0.90
C THR A 67 -10.77 8.47 1.83
N ASP A 68 -10.11 8.66 2.98
CA ASP A 68 -10.36 9.75 3.93
C ASP A 68 -9.65 11.02 3.46
N ARG A 69 -10.40 12.11 3.27
CA ARG A 69 -9.87 13.40 2.78
C ARG A 69 -8.88 14.03 3.76
N GLU A 70 -8.98 13.73 5.05
CA GLU A 70 -8.13 14.31 6.10
C GLU A 70 -6.85 13.49 6.33
N LYS A 71 -6.76 12.28 5.76
CA LYS A 71 -5.60 11.39 5.89
C LYS A 71 -5.10 10.97 4.52
N ARG A 72 -4.08 11.67 4.02
CA ARG A 72 -3.53 11.43 2.67
C ARG A 72 -3.11 9.98 2.44
N PHE A 73 -2.29 9.43 3.31
CA PHE A 73 -1.80 8.06 3.25
C PHE A 73 -1.55 7.52 4.66
N GLU A 74 -1.44 6.21 4.78
CA GLU A 74 -1.17 5.53 6.04
C GLU A 74 -0.57 4.14 5.78
N LEU A 75 0.20 3.64 6.75
CA LEU A 75 0.73 2.27 6.71
C LEU A 75 -0.41 1.25 6.82
N CYS A 76 -0.19 0.06 6.31
CA CYS A 76 -1.08 -1.07 6.48
C CYS A 76 -0.51 -2.06 7.49
N ASP A 77 -1.39 -2.70 8.26
CA ASP A 77 -1.01 -3.73 9.21
C ASP A 77 -0.84 -5.08 8.51
N VAL A 78 0.38 -5.32 7.99
CA VAL A 78 0.77 -6.60 7.41
C VAL A 78 1.93 -7.17 8.24
N PRO A 79 1.80 -8.39 8.79
CA PRO A 79 2.80 -8.95 9.69
C PRO A 79 4.11 -9.24 8.95
N LEU A 80 5.24 -9.20 9.66
CA LEU A 80 6.54 -9.63 9.12
C LEU A 80 6.60 -11.16 9.02
N CYS A 81 7.15 -11.68 7.92
CA CYS A 81 7.33 -13.12 7.75
C CYS A 81 8.25 -13.70 8.83
N GLY A 82 7.85 -14.84 9.41
CA GLY A 82 8.63 -15.53 10.45
C GLY A 82 8.60 -14.85 11.82
N LYS A 83 7.82 -13.78 11.99
CA LYS A 83 7.43 -13.24 13.29
C LYS A 83 5.94 -13.49 13.50
N LEU A 84 5.64 -14.64 14.12
CA LEU A 84 4.37 -14.90 14.79
C LEU A 84 4.64 -14.93 16.30
#